data_AF-A0A535J210-F1
#
_entry.id   AF-A0A535J210-F1
#
_cell.length_a   1.000
_cell.length_b   1.000
_cell.length_c   1.000
_cell.angle_alpha   90.00
_cell.angle_beta   90.00
_cell.angle_gamma   90.00
#
_symmetry.space_group_name_H-M   'P 1'
#
loop_
_entity.id
_entity.type
_entity.pdbx_description
1 polymer ?
#
loop_
_entity_poly.entity_id
_entity_poly.type
_entity_poly.pdbx_seq_one_letter_code
_entity_poly.pdbx_strand_id
1 'polypeptide(L)'
;RLDTPAERGRVTADLVLEVRARLDQEGYDHVKIVVSGGLNPDRIRYFREAGAPVDSFAVGSYISGATPIDFTGDIKEIDGRPIAKRGRIPGPTESPRLKRVDLAAWR
;
A
#
# COMPACT_ATOMS: atom_id res chain seq x y z
N ARG A 1 15.10 1.63 13.83
CA ARG A 1 13.73 2.00 13.41
C ARG A 1 13.36 3.32 14.06
N LEU A 2 12.82 4.26 13.29
CA LEU A 2 12.32 5.55 13.77
C LEU A 2 10.78 5.49 13.80
N ASP A 3 10.20 5.74 14.97
CA ASP A 3 8.75 5.66 15.22
C ASP A 3 8.29 6.77 16.16
N THR A 4 8.71 8.00 15.85
CA THR A 4 8.41 9.17 16.69
C THR A 4 6.90 9.33 16.84
N PRO A 5 6.37 9.38 18.09
CA PRO A 5 4.94 9.56 18.33
C PRO A 5 4.38 10.85 17.72
N ALA A 6 3.06 10.89 17.49
CA ALA A 6 2.41 12.03 16.84
C ALA A 6 2.51 13.31 17.68
N GLU A 7 2.37 13.17 19.00
CA GLU A 7 2.54 14.22 20.01
C GLU A 7 3.98 14.74 20.10
N ARG A 8 4.94 14.08 19.46
CA ARG A 8 6.34 14.50 19.32
C ARG A 8 6.68 14.98 17.90
N GLY A 9 5.69 15.23 17.06
CA GLY A 9 5.89 15.76 15.70
C GLY A 9 6.12 14.73 14.60
N ARG A 10 6.03 13.42 14.92
CA ARG A 10 6.28 12.30 13.98
C ARG A 10 7.72 12.28 13.45
N VAL A 11 8.05 11.25 12.67
CA VAL A 11 9.32 11.18 11.95
C VAL A 11 9.32 12.19 10.80
N THR A 12 10.36 13.03 10.72
CA THR A 12 10.58 14.02 9.65
C THR A 12 11.73 13.59 8.74
N ALA A 13 11.80 14.14 7.53
CA ALA A 13 12.93 13.92 6.61
C ALA A 13 14.25 14.41 7.21
N ASP A 14 14.24 15.56 7.87
CA ASP A 14 15.41 16.14 8.53
C ASP A 14 15.96 15.22 9.63
N LEU A 15 15.07 14.60 10.42
CA LEU A 15 15.48 13.61 11.42
C LEU A 15 16.17 12.40 10.78
N VAL A 16 15.65 11.93 9.66
CA VAL A 16 16.27 10.80 8.92
C VAL A 16 17.65 11.20 8.39
N LEU A 17 17.77 12.39 7.79
CA LEU A 17 19.04 12.92 7.29
C LEU A 17 20.07 13.10 8.41
N GLU A 18 19.65 13.65 9.55
CA GLU A 18 20.51 13.81 10.72
C GLU A 18 20.99 12.45 11.25
N VAL A 19 20.06 11.50 11.45
CA VAL A 19 20.42 10.15 11.91
C VAL A 19 21.38 9.48 10.95
N ARG A 20 21.16 9.59 9.63
CA ARG A 20 22.07 9.06 8.62
C ARG A 20 23.46 9.69 8.75
N ALA A 21 23.53 11.01 8.78
CA ALA A 21 24.80 11.74 8.88
C ALA A 21 25.60 11.35 10.13
N ARG A 22 24.93 11.17 11.28
CA ARG A 22 25.56 10.73 12.53
C ARG A 22 26.09 9.29 12.45
N LEU A 23 25.31 8.39 11.86
CA LEU A 23 25.75 7.00 11.66
C LEU A 23 26.97 6.96 10.73
N ASP A 24 26.95 7.75 9.65
CA ASP A 24 28.04 7.77 8.67
C ASP A 24 29.33 8.36 9.24
N GLN A 25 29.24 9.39 10.09
CA GLN A 25 30.39 9.96 10.82
C GLN A 25 31.13 8.93 11.66
N GLU A 26 30.41 7.97 12.22
CA GLU A 26 30.94 6.89 13.05
C GLU A 26 31.24 5.61 12.24
N GLY A 27 31.12 5.65 10.91
CA GLY A 27 31.43 4.51 10.03
C GLY A 27 30.36 3.42 9.97
N TYR A 28 29.12 3.70 10.38
CA TYR A 28 27.98 2.76 10.37
C TYR A 28 27.11 2.86 9.10
N ASP A 29 27.74 2.95 7.93
CA ASP A 29 27.10 3.02 6.60
C ASP A 29 26.14 1.84 6.32
N HIS A 30 26.44 0.66 6.86
CA HIS A 30 25.66 -0.57 6.73
C HIS A 30 24.34 -0.56 7.51
N VAL A 31 24.17 0.33 8.51
CA VAL A 31 22.96 0.37 9.34
C VAL A 31 21.78 0.88 8.53
N LYS A 32 20.71 0.10 8.48
CA LYS A 32 19.49 0.42 7.71
C LYS A 32 18.50 1.28 8.50
N ILE A 33 17.90 2.26 7.84
CA ILE A 33 16.89 3.15 8.41
C ILE A 33 15.50 2.67 8.01
N VAL A 34 14.72 2.28 9.01
CA VAL A 34 13.32 1.91 8.87
C VAL A 34 12.45 2.99 9.51
N VAL A 35 11.46 3.50 8.78
CA VAL A 35 10.49 4.49 9.27
C VAL A 35 9.12 3.85 9.44
N SER A 36 8.42 4.18 10.52
CA SER A 36 7.05 3.77 10.79
C SER A 36 6.20 4.92 11.35
N GLY A 37 4.91 4.66 11.57
CA GLY A 37 4.03 5.56 12.30
C GLY A 37 3.27 6.53 11.40
N GLY A 38 1.99 6.23 11.14
CA GLY A 38 1.08 7.10 10.38
C GLY A 38 1.57 7.39 8.96
N LEU A 39 2.11 6.38 8.28
CA LEU A 39 2.57 6.47 6.90
C LEU A 39 1.40 6.31 5.94
N ASN A 40 1.41 7.11 4.87
CA ASN A 40 0.50 7.07 3.74
C ASN A 40 1.31 7.45 2.47
N PRO A 41 0.73 7.39 1.26
CA PRO A 41 1.44 7.70 0.01
C PRO A 41 2.07 9.09 0.01
N ASP A 42 1.40 10.10 0.55
CA ASP A 42 1.92 11.47 0.59
C ASP A 42 3.13 11.61 1.51
N ARG A 43 3.12 10.95 2.67
CA ARG A 43 4.29 10.93 3.57
C ARG A 43 5.45 10.15 2.98
N ILE A 44 5.20 9.04 2.31
CA ILE A 44 6.26 8.31 1.59
C ILE A 44 6.85 9.19 0.49
N ARG A 45 6.01 9.92 -0.26
CA ARG A 45 6.45 10.89 -1.27
C ARG A 45 7.31 12.00 -0.65
N TYR A 46 6.88 12.56 0.48
CA TYR A 46 7.63 13.57 1.23
C TYR A 46 9.07 13.12 1.56
N PHE A 47 9.26 11.91 2.11
CA PHE A 47 10.62 11.41 2.38
C PHE A 47 11.46 11.25 1.11
N ARG A 48 10.85 10.77 0.01
CA ARG A 48 11.54 10.59 -1.27
C ARG A 48 11.94 11.92 -1.91
N GLU A 49 11.05 12.89 -1.93
CA GLU A 49 11.30 14.23 -2.51
C GLU A 49 12.32 15.02 -1.70
N ALA A 50 12.35 14.84 -0.37
CA ALA A 50 13.35 15.43 0.50
C ALA A 50 14.73 14.72 0.43
N GLY A 51 14.86 13.65 -0.35
CA GLY A 51 16.10 12.88 -0.44
C GLY A 51 16.51 12.17 0.86
N ALA A 52 15.56 11.95 1.77
CA ALA A 52 15.83 11.30 3.05
C ALA A 52 16.11 9.80 2.86
N PRO A 53 17.27 9.28 3.30
CA PRO A 53 17.65 7.88 3.11
C PRO A 53 16.85 6.97 4.04
N VAL A 54 15.75 6.43 3.52
CA VAL A 54 14.91 5.43 4.18
C VAL A 54 15.00 4.13 3.41
N ASP A 55 15.48 3.06 4.04
CA ASP A 55 15.61 1.74 3.43
C ASP A 55 14.26 0.98 3.42
N SER A 56 13.38 1.24 4.39
CA SER A 56 12.09 0.56 4.47
C SER A 56 11.02 1.40 5.19
N PHE A 57 9.77 1.27 4.72
CA PHE A 57 8.59 1.90 5.29
C PHE A 57 7.65 0.84 5.88
N ALA A 58 7.43 0.88 7.19
CA ALA A 58 6.47 -0.01 7.85
C ALA A 58 5.09 0.66 7.93
N VAL A 59 4.23 0.33 6.96
CA VAL A 59 2.87 0.88 6.82
C VAL A 59 1.87 -0.04 7.50
N GLY A 60 1.15 0.48 8.49
CA GLY A 60 0.12 -0.25 9.24
C GLY A 60 -1.30 0.18 8.84
N SER A 61 -1.90 1.04 9.67
CA SER A 61 -3.32 1.41 9.60
C SER A 61 -3.80 1.91 8.23
N TYR A 62 -2.93 2.53 7.42
CA TYR A 62 -3.29 2.95 6.07
C TYR A 62 -3.66 1.78 5.14
N ILE A 63 -3.02 0.62 5.32
CA ILE A 63 -3.32 -0.60 4.55
C ILE A 63 -4.41 -1.40 5.27
N SER A 64 -4.19 -1.72 6.55
CA SER A 64 -5.08 -2.63 7.29
C SER A 64 -6.46 -2.04 7.57
N GLY A 65 -6.56 -0.71 7.62
CA GLY A 65 -7.81 0.03 7.80
C GLY A 65 -8.42 0.53 6.49
N ALA A 66 -7.96 0.05 5.34
CA ALA A 66 -8.51 0.46 4.05
C ALA A 66 -10.01 0.10 3.97
N THR A 67 -10.82 1.05 3.50
CA THR A 67 -12.24 0.84 3.29
C THR A 67 -12.44 -0.30 2.29
N PRO A 68 -13.24 -1.33 2.63
CA PRO A 68 -13.56 -2.40 1.69
C PRO A 68 -14.19 -1.83 0.42
N ILE A 69 -13.84 -2.43 -0.73
CA ILE A 69 -14.55 -2.14 -1.98
C ILE A 69 -15.89 -2.87 -1.91
N ASP A 70 -16.98 -2.11 -1.92
CA ASP A 70 -18.32 -2.69 -1.98
C ASP A 70 -18.50 -3.42 -3.31
N PHE A 71 -18.83 -4.71 -3.24
CA PHE A 71 -18.90 -5.60 -4.37
C PHE A 71 -20.14 -6.49 -4.28
N THR A 72 -20.81 -6.66 -5.42
CA THR A 72 -21.93 -7.58 -5.55
C THR A 72 -21.68 -8.53 -6.71
N GLY A 73 -21.70 -9.83 -6.42
CA GLY A 73 -21.76 -10.88 -7.43
C GLY A 73 -23.22 -11.12 -7.81
N ASP A 74 -23.57 -10.86 -9.07
CA ASP A 74 -24.91 -11.08 -9.60
C ASP A 74 -24.86 -12.15 -10.72
N ILE A 75 -25.88 -13.02 -10.78
CA ILE A 75 -26.07 -13.92 -11.92
C ILE A 75 -26.45 -13.09 -13.14
N LYS A 76 -25.74 -13.29 -14.26
CA LYS A 76 -25.99 -12.61 -15.53
C LYS A 76 -26.41 -13.56 -16.67
N GLU A 77 -26.30 -14.86 -16.45
CA GLU A 77 -26.65 -15.90 -17.43
C GLU A 77 -27.02 -17.19 -16.71
N ILE A 78 -28.07 -17.87 -17.19
CA ILE A 78 -28.49 -19.18 -16.72
C ILE A 78 -28.70 -20.06 -17.95
N ASP A 79 -28.06 -21.23 -18.00
CA ASP A 79 -28.16 -22.19 -19.10
C ASP A 79 -27.94 -21.57 -20.49
N GLY A 80 -26.96 -20.67 -20.61
CA GLY A 80 -26.65 -19.96 -21.86
C GLY A 80 -27.63 -18.85 -22.23
N ARG A 81 -28.63 -18.55 -21.39
CA ARG A 81 -29.61 -17.48 -21.60
C ARG A 81 -29.24 -16.24 -20.79
N PRO A 82 -28.99 -15.08 -21.44
CA PRO A 82 -28.75 -13.82 -20.73
C PRO A 82 -29.95 -13.45 -19.85
N ILE A 83 -29.75 -13.36 -18.54
CA ILE A 83 -30.78 -12.96 -17.56
C ILE A 83 -30.14 -12.20 -16.40
N ALA A 84 -30.82 -11.17 -15.87
CA ALA A 84 -30.35 -10.45 -14.69
C ALA A 84 -31.53 -9.86 -13.89
N LYS A 85 -31.29 -9.50 -12.62
CA LYS A 85 -32.25 -8.73 -11.81
C LYS A 85 -32.43 -7.31 -12.37
N ARG A 86 -33.51 -6.63 -11.95
CA ARG A 86 -33.79 -5.23 -12.32
C ARG A 86 -32.58 -4.33 -12.00
N GLY A 87 -32.26 -3.42 -12.92
CA GLY A 87 -31.14 -2.48 -12.80
C GLY A 87 -29.78 -3.05 -13.22
N ARG A 88 -29.72 -4.27 -13.77
CA ARG A 88 -28.50 -4.88 -14.31
C ARG A 88 -28.66 -5.26 -15.78
N ILE A 89 -27.57 -5.19 -16.54
CA ILE A 89 -27.51 -5.59 -17.95
C ILE A 89 -27.32 -7.12 -18.01
N PRO A 90 -28.21 -7.90 -18.64
CA PRO A 90 -28.05 -9.36 -18.81
C PRO A 90 -26.83 -9.73 -19.67
N GLY A 91 -26.35 -10.96 -19.52
CA GLY A 91 -25.26 -11.54 -20.31
C GLY A 91 -23.86 -11.26 -19.74
N PRO A 92 -22.84 -12.01 -20.16
CA PRO A 92 -21.47 -11.80 -19.74
C PRO A 92 -20.98 -10.40 -20.14
N THR A 93 -20.19 -9.77 -19.28
CA THR A 93 -19.49 -8.53 -19.63
C THR A 93 -18.09 -8.89 -20.13
N GLU A 94 -17.78 -8.57 -21.38
CA GLU A 94 -16.42 -8.77 -21.88
C GLU A 94 -15.41 -7.94 -21.09
N SER A 95 -14.31 -8.58 -20.68
CA SER A 95 -13.24 -7.93 -19.95
C SER A 95 -11.91 -8.46 -20.49
N PRO A 96 -11.40 -7.92 -21.60
CA PRO A 96 -10.25 -8.48 -22.33
C PRO A 96 -8.95 -8.49 -21.53
N ARG A 97 -8.90 -7.73 -20.42
CA ARG A 97 -7.77 -7.71 -19.48
C ARG A 97 -7.83 -8.82 -18.43
N LEU A 98 -8.98 -9.47 -18.23
CA LEU A 98 -9.09 -10.58 -17.28
C LEU A 98 -8.39 -11.80 -17.84
N LYS A 99 -7.54 -12.38 -17.01
CA LYS A 99 -6.86 -13.65 -17.29
C LYS A 99 -7.22 -14.61 -16.18
N ARG A 100 -7.41 -15.88 -16.54
CA ARG A 100 -7.56 -16.94 -15.54
C ARG A 100 -6.25 -17.04 -14.76
N VAL A 101 -6.33 -16.91 -13.45
CA VAL A 101 -5.19 -17.11 -12.55
C VAL A 101 -5.27 -18.52 -12.02
N ASP A 102 -4.17 -19.28 -12.15
CA ASP A 102 -4.03 -20.55 -11.47
C ASP A 102 -3.66 -20.30 -10.01
N LEU A 103 -4.58 -20.65 -9.11
CA LEU A 103 -4.39 -20.50 -7.67
C LEU A 103 -3.58 -21.66 -7.06
N ALA A 104 -3.31 -22.73 -7.81
CA ALA A 104 -2.50 -23.85 -7.30
C ALA A 104 -1.05 -23.44 -6.98
N ALA A 105 -0.51 -22.43 -7.67
CA ALA A 105 0.81 -21.88 -7.39
C ALA A 105 0.89 -21.05 -6.09
N TRP A 106 -0.24 -20.80 -5.43
CA TRP A 106 -0.36 -19.93 -4.24
C TRP A 106 -0.94 -20.67 -3.02
N ARG A 107 -1.11 -21.99 -3.11
CA ARG A 107 -1.41 -22.88 -1.98
C ARG A 107 -0.14 -23.52 -1.46
#